data_AF-A0A9W9ALI8-F1
#
_entry.id   AF-A0A9W9ALI8-F1
#
_cell.length_a   1.000
_cell.length_b   1.000
_cell.length_c   1.000
_cell.angle_alpha   90.00
_cell.angle_beta   90.00
_cell.angle_gamma   90.00
#
_symmetry.space_group_name_H-M   'P 1'
#
loop_
_entity.id
_entity.type
_entity.pdbx_description
1 polymer ?
#
loop_
_entity_poly.entity_id
_entity_poly.type
_entity_poly.pdbx_seq_one_letter_code
_entity_poly.pdbx_strand_id
1 'polypeptide(L)'
;MSSTTIQTQTEPASATLKLRSSTDGKQEKDLAEYRYSHLLPVFSQDQYPPLTPFDHNDPGHRALSHPNPRSFLDNATKITELTPNLGTEVHGVNLRALGSDARDQLALEVARRGLVVFRDQQEFIDAGPDFYREWGSHFGRLHIHPTSGHPQGYPEIHLVYRDANSSFNFEIEDSITSTVWHSDVSYELQPPGLTTFFLLSQPSTGGDTLFTSQVSSLNKLSPQFVAFLKTLKAVHSGVEQANFSRSGKRGGIVRREPVEHDHPLVRKHPVTGEEALYVNRQFTRRILGLKREESETLLRFLYDHIDKGGDVQARVHWTPNTVVLWDNRVTAHSAIVDYGESKERRHGARITPQAERPIPALEGLELS
;
A
#
# COMPACT_ATOMS: atom_id res chain seq x y z
N MET A 1 26.88 13.35 72.39
CA MET A 1 25.47 13.77 72.54
C MET A 1 25.15 14.64 71.33
N SER A 2 24.22 14.38 70.42
CA SER A 2 23.10 13.44 70.33
C SER A 2 23.10 12.80 68.94
N SER A 3 22.62 11.55 68.87
CA SER A 3 22.38 10.82 67.63
C SER A 3 21.02 11.21 67.05
N THR A 4 20.93 11.36 65.73
CA THR A 4 19.65 11.20 65.02
C THR A 4 19.89 10.41 63.75
N THR A 5 19.45 9.16 63.78
CA THR A 5 19.41 8.20 62.67
C THR A 5 18.28 8.58 61.72
N ILE A 6 18.57 8.75 60.43
CA ILE A 6 17.54 8.86 59.39
C ILE A 6 17.38 7.47 58.78
N GLN A 7 16.24 6.82 59.04
CA GLN A 7 15.85 5.58 58.38
C GLN A 7 15.27 5.90 57.00
N THR A 8 15.89 5.34 55.96
CA THR A 8 15.31 5.31 54.61
C THR A 8 14.31 4.15 54.56
N GLN A 9 13.02 4.45 54.54
CA GLN A 9 11.99 3.47 54.17
C GLN A 9 11.85 3.48 52.64
N THR A 10 12.26 2.40 52.00
CA THR A 10 11.93 2.08 50.61
C THR A 10 10.59 1.36 50.58
N GLU A 11 9.51 2.08 50.28
CA GLU A 11 8.28 1.45 49.80
C GLU A 11 8.40 1.17 48.30
N PRO A 12 8.09 -0.06 47.82
CA PRO A 12 7.93 -0.30 46.40
C PRO A 12 6.61 0.32 45.97
N ALA A 13 6.66 1.53 45.40
CA ALA A 13 5.51 2.10 44.71
C ALA A 13 5.23 1.25 43.46
N SER A 14 4.32 0.29 43.59
CA SER A 14 3.64 -0.32 42.44
C SER A 14 2.87 0.80 41.74
N ALA A 15 3.45 1.37 40.69
CA ALA A 15 2.75 2.27 39.81
C ALA A 15 1.75 1.45 38.98
N THR A 16 0.58 1.19 39.56
CA THR A 16 -0.57 0.73 38.79
C THR A 16 -0.99 1.90 37.92
N LEU A 17 -0.62 1.86 36.63
CA LEU A 17 -1.17 2.74 35.60
C LEU A 17 -2.69 2.56 35.60
N LYS A 18 -3.40 3.43 36.31
CA LYS A 18 -4.83 3.60 36.15
C LYS A 18 -5.06 4.19 34.76
N LEU A 19 -5.64 3.39 33.86
CA LEU A 19 -6.28 3.90 32.64
C LEU A 19 -7.15 5.10 33.05
N ARG A 20 -6.89 6.26 32.45
CA ARG A 20 -7.81 7.39 32.56
C ARG A 20 -9.10 7.00 31.87
N SER A 21 -10.13 6.71 32.66
CA SER A 21 -11.51 6.62 32.24
C SER A 21 -12.02 8.03 31.89
N SER A 22 -12.28 8.31 30.62
CA SER A 22 -13.13 9.43 30.22
C SER A 22 -13.52 9.34 28.75
N THR A 23 -14.57 8.55 28.43
CA THR A 23 -15.61 8.72 27.36
C THR A 23 -16.27 7.41 26.88
N ASP A 24 -16.10 6.27 27.57
CA ASP A 24 -16.24 4.96 26.92
C ASP A 24 -17.66 4.48 26.55
N GLY A 25 -18.74 4.93 27.20
CA GLY A 25 -20.08 4.34 26.94
C GLY A 25 -20.70 4.65 25.57
N LYS A 26 -20.36 5.79 24.95
CA LYS A 26 -20.89 6.17 23.61
C LYS A 26 -20.06 5.57 22.49
N GLN A 27 -18.75 5.46 22.70
CA GLN A 27 -17.80 4.93 21.72
C GLN A 27 -17.84 3.39 21.66
N GLU A 28 -17.95 2.72 22.82
CA GLU A 28 -18.20 1.27 22.84
C GLU A 28 -19.50 0.91 22.12
N LYS A 29 -20.55 1.72 22.29
CA LYS A 29 -21.83 1.53 21.60
C LYS A 29 -21.72 1.77 20.08
N ASP A 30 -21.03 2.82 19.66
CA ASP A 30 -20.79 3.10 18.24
C ASP A 30 -19.95 2.01 17.55
N LEU A 31 -18.95 1.45 18.25
CA LEU A 31 -18.16 0.32 17.76
C LEU A 31 -18.97 -0.98 17.75
N ALA A 32 -19.88 -1.18 18.72
CA ALA A 32 -20.77 -2.35 18.75
C ALA A 32 -21.82 -2.33 17.63
N GLU A 33 -22.29 -1.14 17.24
CA GLU A 33 -23.25 -0.94 16.13
C GLU A 33 -22.55 -0.84 14.76
N TYR A 34 -21.21 -0.75 14.73
CA TYR A 34 -20.45 -0.70 13.49
C TYR A 34 -20.46 -2.05 12.76
N ARG A 35 -21.08 -2.08 11.58
CA ARG A 35 -21.24 -3.26 10.70
C ARG A 35 -19.98 -4.11 10.52
N TYR A 36 -18.82 -3.46 10.41
CA TYR A 36 -17.54 -4.14 10.16
C TYR A 36 -16.61 -4.15 11.38
N SER A 37 -17.18 -4.15 12.60
CA SER A 37 -16.44 -4.20 13.86
C SER A 37 -15.52 -5.43 13.99
N HIS A 38 -15.91 -6.56 13.40
CA HIS A 38 -15.09 -7.77 13.31
C HIS A 38 -13.83 -7.63 12.45
N LEU A 39 -13.72 -6.56 11.65
CA LEU A 39 -12.55 -6.21 10.85
C LEU A 39 -11.71 -5.10 11.48
N LEU A 40 -11.96 -4.70 12.73
CA LEU A 40 -11.14 -3.70 13.41
C LEU A 40 -9.70 -4.21 13.64
N PRO A 41 -8.70 -3.31 13.62
CA PRO A 41 -7.31 -3.71 13.71
C PRO A 41 -6.94 -4.26 15.08
N VAL A 42 -6.32 -5.44 15.08
CA VAL A 42 -5.55 -5.98 16.20
C VAL A 42 -4.05 -5.86 15.92
N PHE A 43 -3.28 -5.69 16.99
CA PHE A 43 -1.82 -5.55 16.96
C PHE A 43 -1.18 -6.71 17.73
N SER A 44 -1.25 -7.91 17.17
CA SER A 44 -0.67 -9.12 17.79
C SER A 44 0.85 -9.02 17.98
N GLN A 45 1.36 -9.72 19.00
CA GLN A 45 2.80 -9.83 19.29
C GLN A 45 3.49 -10.95 18.49
N ASP A 46 2.81 -11.51 17.49
CA ASP A 46 3.33 -12.60 16.67
C ASP A 46 4.63 -12.19 15.99
N GLN A 47 5.52 -13.15 15.80
CA GLN A 47 6.78 -12.97 15.07
C GLN A 47 6.76 -13.88 13.85
N TYR A 48 7.12 -13.32 12.70
CA TYR A 48 7.17 -14.01 11.42
C TYR A 48 8.61 -14.12 10.95
N PRO A 49 8.98 -15.25 10.32
CA PRO A 49 10.30 -15.39 9.73
C PRO A 49 10.50 -14.37 8.58
N PRO A 50 11.76 -14.13 8.18
CA PRO A 50 12.06 -13.45 6.93
C PRO A 50 11.32 -14.08 5.76
N LEU A 51 10.85 -13.27 4.82
CA LEU A 51 10.21 -13.77 3.61
C LEU A 51 11.26 -14.50 2.76
N THR A 52 10.91 -15.70 2.31
CA THR A 52 11.74 -16.45 1.36
C THR A 52 11.27 -16.17 -0.06
N PRO A 53 12.18 -16.24 -1.05
CA PRO A 53 11.80 -16.20 -2.46
C PRO A 53 10.74 -17.26 -2.79
N PHE A 54 9.88 -16.96 -3.77
CA PHE A 54 8.91 -17.89 -4.32
C PHE A 54 8.71 -17.64 -5.82
N ASP A 55 8.29 -18.69 -6.53
CA ASP A 55 7.95 -18.59 -7.94
C ASP A 55 6.59 -17.92 -8.11
N HIS A 56 6.58 -16.72 -8.69
CA HIS A 56 5.36 -15.97 -8.98
C HIS A 56 4.85 -16.33 -10.38
N ASN A 57 3.70 -17.01 -10.44
CA ASN A 57 2.98 -17.28 -11.70
C ASN A 57 1.93 -16.19 -11.96
N ASP A 58 2.33 -15.16 -12.71
CA ASP A 58 1.51 -13.98 -12.97
C ASP A 58 0.22 -14.32 -13.77
N PRO A 59 -0.98 -14.06 -13.21
CA PRO A 59 -2.25 -14.22 -13.90
C PRO A 59 -2.35 -13.51 -15.25
N GLY A 60 -1.66 -12.38 -15.42
CA GLY A 60 -1.69 -11.63 -16.66
C GLY A 60 -1.12 -12.41 -17.86
N HIS A 61 -0.15 -13.31 -17.64
CA HIS A 61 0.35 -14.19 -18.71
C HIS A 61 -0.71 -15.19 -19.17
N ARG A 62 -1.51 -15.73 -18.25
CA ARG A 62 -2.60 -16.65 -18.59
C ARG A 62 -3.68 -15.93 -19.39
N ALA A 63 -4.05 -14.71 -18.99
CA ALA A 63 -5.00 -13.89 -19.71
C ALA A 63 -4.55 -13.53 -21.14
N LEU A 64 -3.26 -13.31 -21.40
CA LEU A 64 -2.75 -13.05 -22.74
C LEU A 64 -3.04 -14.19 -23.73
N SER A 65 -3.18 -15.42 -23.25
CA SER A 65 -3.53 -16.58 -24.07
C SER A 65 -5.05 -16.74 -24.31
N HIS A 66 -5.88 -15.97 -23.61
CA HIS A 66 -7.32 -16.07 -23.71
C HIS A 66 -7.83 -15.43 -25.03
N PRO A 67 -8.79 -16.04 -25.75
CA PRO A 67 -9.29 -15.51 -27.02
C PRO A 67 -9.87 -14.10 -26.94
N ASN A 68 -10.54 -13.79 -25.83
CA ASN A 68 -11.00 -12.45 -25.49
C ASN A 68 -10.49 -12.05 -24.10
N PRO A 69 -9.31 -11.42 -23.97
CA PRO A 69 -8.69 -11.10 -22.68
C PRO A 69 -9.42 -10.00 -21.89
N ARG A 70 -10.58 -9.54 -22.37
CA ARG A 70 -11.43 -8.53 -21.70
C ARG A 70 -12.88 -8.97 -21.56
N SER A 71 -13.20 -10.26 -21.77
CA SER A 71 -14.59 -10.75 -21.70
C SER A 71 -15.28 -10.53 -20.34
N PHE A 72 -14.51 -10.40 -19.25
CA PHE A 72 -15.07 -10.04 -17.94
C PHE A 72 -15.78 -8.68 -17.92
N LEU A 73 -15.49 -7.81 -18.90
CA LEU A 73 -16.13 -6.50 -19.09
C LEU A 73 -17.35 -6.55 -20.00
N ASP A 74 -17.72 -7.71 -20.58
CA ASP A 74 -18.84 -7.80 -21.54
C ASP A 74 -20.19 -7.39 -20.92
N ASN A 75 -20.33 -7.57 -19.60
CA ASN A 75 -21.52 -7.16 -18.84
C ASN A 75 -21.37 -5.77 -18.18
N ALA A 76 -20.28 -5.04 -18.45
CA ALA A 76 -20.11 -3.70 -17.90
C ALA A 76 -21.17 -2.75 -18.46
N THR A 77 -21.88 -2.06 -17.57
CA THR A 77 -22.90 -1.08 -17.95
C THR A 77 -22.29 0.27 -18.33
N LYS A 78 -21.10 0.57 -17.81
CA LYS A 78 -20.34 1.78 -18.14
C LYS A 78 -18.85 1.54 -17.90
N ILE A 79 -18.03 2.01 -18.84
CA ILE A 79 -16.57 2.05 -18.72
C ILE A 79 -16.13 3.48 -19.01
N THR A 80 -15.28 4.06 -18.17
CA THR A 80 -14.79 5.43 -18.34
C THR A 80 -13.32 5.50 -17.99
N GLU A 81 -12.49 6.00 -18.89
CA GLU A 81 -11.10 6.28 -18.58
C GLU A 81 -11.01 7.46 -17.61
N LEU A 82 -10.28 7.30 -16.50
CA LEU A 82 -10.05 8.38 -15.54
C LEU A 82 -9.12 9.43 -16.12
N THR A 83 -8.06 8.97 -16.80
CA THR A 83 -7.16 9.77 -17.62
C THR A 83 -6.69 8.94 -18.82
N PRO A 84 -6.10 9.56 -19.86
CA PRO A 84 -5.68 8.82 -21.06
C PRO A 84 -4.76 7.62 -20.77
N ASN A 85 -3.77 7.79 -19.87
CA ASN A 85 -2.72 6.79 -19.64
C ASN A 85 -2.74 6.14 -18.25
N LEU A 86 -3.77 6.42 -17.44
CA LEU A 86 -3.92 5.85 -16.10
C LEU A 86 -5.39 5.82 -15.67
N GLY A 87 -5.84 4.66 -15.22
CA GLY A 87 -7.13 4.54 -14.56
C GLY A 87 -8.28 4.25 -15.51
N THR A 88 -9.09 3.27 -15.13
CA THR A 88 -10.40 3.00 -15.74
C THR A 88 -11.43 2.80 -14.63
N GLU A 89 -12.55 3.50 -14.69
CA GLU A 89 -13.73 3.24 -13.86
C GLU A 89 -14.70 2.32 -14.58
N VAL A 90 -15.21 1.31 -13.88
CA VAL A 90 -16.10 0.26 -14.38
C VAL A 90 -17.33 0.16 -13.49
N HIS A 91 -18.50 0.12 -14.14
CA HIS A 91 -19.80 -0.14 -13.52
C HIS A 91 -20.42 -1.40 -14.13
N GLY A 92 -21.27 -2.09 -13.38
CA GLY A 92 -22.02 -3.27 -13.87
C GLY A 92 -21.27 -4.60 -13.84
N VAL A 93 -20.01 -4.62 -13.40
CA VAL A 93 -19.24 -5.85 -13.17
C VAL A 93 -19.18 -6.13 -11.67
N ASN A 94 -19.65 -7.31 -11.24
CA ASN A 94 -19.57 -7.74 -9.84
C ASN A 94 -18.27 -8.54 -9.60
N LEU A 95 -17.30 -7.96 -8.88
CA LEU A 95 -16.03 -8.61 -8.57
C LEU A 95 -16.21 -9.93 -7.80
N ARG A 96 -17.24 -10.01 -6.94
CA ARG A 96 -17.53 -11.22 -6.15
C ARG A 96 -17.90 -12.42 -7.03
N ALA A 97 -18.46 -12.17 -8.22
CA ALA A 97 -18.90 -13.20 -9.14
C ALA A 97 -17.81 -13.67 -10.11
N LEU A 98 -16.63 -13.05 -10.13
CA LEU A 98 -15.58 -13.41 -11.07
C LEU A 98 -14.95 -14.77 -10.73
N GLY A 99 -15.02 -15.70 -11.70
CA GLY A 99 -14.26 -16.94 -11.69
C GLY A 99 -12.77 -16.74 -12.06
N SER A 100 -12.01 -17.83 -12.10
CA SER A 100 -10.55 -17.81 -12.33
C SER A 100 -10.15 -17.05 -13.59
N ASP A 101 -10.80 -17.34 -14.73
CA ASP A 101 -10.40 -16.79 -16.03
C ASP A 101 -10.69 -15.29 -16.09
N ALA A 102 -11.82 -14.86 -15.51
CA ALA A 102 -12.17 -13.46 -15.41
C ALA A 102 -11.24 -12.68 -14.46
N ARG A 103 -10.74 -13.33 -13.39
CA ARG A 103 -9.73 -12.74 -12.50
C ARG A 103 -8.36 -12.62 -13.19
N ASP A 104 -7.98 -13.59 -14.01
CA ASP A 104 -6.77 -13.49 -14.86
C ASP A 104 -6.89 -12.28 -15.81
N GLN A 105 -8.05 -12.13 -16.48
CA GLN A 105 -8.32 -11.00 -17.37
C GLN A 105 -8.31 -9.66 -16.62
N LEU A 106 -8.88 -9.61 -15.42
CA LEU A 106 -8.82 -8.46 -14.53
C LEU A 106 -7.36 -8.09 -14.21
N ALA A 107 -6.51 -9.07 -13.92
CA ALA A 107 -5.09 -8.81 -13.65
C ALA A 107 -4.39 -8.16 -14.85
N LEU A 108 -4.67 -8.63 -16.06
CA LEU A 108 -4.11 -8.05 -17.28
C LEU A 108 -4.66 -6.63 -17.55
N GLU A 109 -5.95 -6.38 -17.30
CA GLU A 109 -6.54 -5.05 -17.44
C GLU A 109 -5.90 -4.06 -16.46
N VAL A 110 -5.71 -4.46 -15.19
CA VAL A 110 -5.05 -3.66 -14.16
C VAL A 110 -3.59 -3.40 -14.54
N ALA A 111 -2.87 -4.39 -15.06
CA ALA A 111 -1.50 -4.21 -15.55
C ALA A 111 -1.40 -3.20 -16.71
N ARG A 112 -2.37 -3.21 -17.64
CA ARG A 112 -2.43 -2.28 -18.78
C ARG A 112 -2.84 -0.86 -18.41
N ARG A 113 -3.75 -0.73 -17.44
CA ARG A 113 -4.33 0.58 -17.06
C ARG A 113 -3.67 1.20 -15.83
N GLY A 114 -2.83 0.44 -15.13
CA GLY A 114 -2.21 0.80 -13.85
C GLY A 114 -3.20 0.87 -12.69
N LEU A 115 -4.44 1.27 -12.93
CA LEU A 115 -5.51 1.50 -11.96
C LEU A 115 -6.86 1.13 -12.56
N VAL A 116 -7.70 0.41 -11.83
CA VAL A 116 -9.09 0.12 -12.18
C VAL A 116 -9.98 0.32 -10.95
N VAL A 117 -11.07 1.05 -11.11
CA VAL A 117 -12.03 1.39 -10.05
C VAL A 117 -13.37 0.73 -10.37
N PHE A 118 -13.88 -0.09 -9.46
CA PHE A 118 -15.19 -0.72 -9.56
C PHE A 118 -16.15 -0.07 -8.57
N ARG A 119 -17.32 0.33 -9.06
CA ARG A 119 -18.41 0.90 -8.24
C ARG A 119 -19.45 -0.17 -7.89
N ASP A 120 -20.27 0.08 -6.88
CA ASP A 120 -21.38 -0.77 -6.44
C ASP A 120 -20.99 -2.20 -6.01
N GLN A 121 -19.83 -2.34 -5.35
CA GLN A 121 -19.23 -3.62 -4.95
C GLN A 121 -19.60 -4.07 -3.52
N GLN A 122 -20.83 -3.82 -3.07
CA GLN A 122 -21.27 -4.16 -1.70
C GLN A 122 -21.11 -5.66 -1.41
N GLU A 123 -21.44 -6.54 -2.38
CA GLU A 123 -21.29 -8.00 -2.24
C GLU A 123 -19.84 -8.44 -2.06
N PHE A 124 -18.89 -7.79 -2.75
CA PHE A 124 -17.47 -8.05 -2.58
C PHE A 124 -17.01 -7.66 -1.18
N ILE A 125 -17.42 -6.47 -0.72
CA ILE A 125 -17.06 -5.94 0.59
C ILE A 125 -17.69 -6.79 1.71
N ASP A 126 -18.92 -7.29 1.54
CA ASP A 126 -19.59 -8.11 2.56
C ASP A 126 -19.13 -9.57 2.63
N ALA A 127 -18.34 -10.03 1.66
CA ALA A 127 -17.95 -11.44 1.58
C ALA A 127 -17.01 -11.90 2.71
N GLY A 128 -16.40 -10.95 3.43
CA GLY A 128 -15.61 -11.22 4.63
C GLY A 128 -14.18 -11.73 4.37
N PRO A 129 -13.39 -11.89 5.45
CA PRO A 129 -11.95 -12.07 5.36
C PRO A 129 -11.49 -13.40 4.76
N ASP A 130 -12.29 -14.47 4.88
CA ASP A 130 -12.00 -15.74 4.18
C ASP A 130 -12.03 -15.57 2.67
N PHE A 131 -13.02 -14.84 2.15
CA PHE A 131 -13.09 -14.52 0.73
C PHE A 131 -11.94 -13.60 0.32
N TYR A 132 -11.57 -12.59 1.12
CA TYR A 132 -10.44 -11.71 0.77
C TYR A 132 -9.12 -12.50 0.63
N ARG A 133 -8.90 -13.48 1.50
CA ARG A 133 -7.74 -14.40 1.42
C ARG A 133 -7.79 -15.25 0.15
N GLU A 134 -8.94 -15.83 -0.16
CA GLU A 134 -9.18 -16.60 -1.40
C GLU A 134 -8.93 -15.73 -2.64
N TRP A 135 -9.54 -14.56 -2.70
CA TRP A 135 -9.38 -13.55 -3.74
C TRP A 135 -7.92 -13.21 -3.98
N GLY A 136 -7.19 -12.79 -2.94
CA GLY A 136 -5.82 -12.35 -3.11
C GLY A 136 -4.85 -13.49 -3.45
N SER A 137 -5.11 -14.71 -2.97
CA SER A 137 -4.28 -15.88 -3.27
C SER A 137 -4.28 -16.24 -4.76
N HIS A 138 -5.32 -15.85 -5.50
CA HIS A 138 -5.38 -15.99 -6.97
C HIS A 138 -4.24 -15.21 -7.68
N PHE A 139 -3.85 -14.07 -7.11
CA PHE A 139 -2.88 -13.15 -7.72
C PHE A 139 -1.47 -13.30 -7.18
N GLY A 140 -1.22 -14.13 -6.16
CA GLY A 140 0.11 -14.36 -5.60
C GLY A 140 0.10 -14.72 -4.12
N ARG A 141 1.30 -14.92 -3.53
CA ARG A 141 1.43 -15.17 -2.09
C ARG A 141 1.04 -13.91 -1.32
N LEU A 142 0.09 -14.01 -0.41
CA LEU A 142 -0.33 -12.86 0.38
C LEU A 142 0.79 -12.36 1.30
N HIS A 143 1.04 -11.05 1.28
CA HIS A 143 2.02 -10.41 2.14
C HIS A 143 1.45 -10.17 3.54
N ILE A 144 2.14 -10.64 4.57
CA ILE A 144 1.86 -10.28 5.97
C ILE A 144 2.70 -9.05 6.33
N HIS A 145 2.02 -7.92 6.57
CA HIS A 145 2.70 -6.65 6.81
C HIS A 145 3.38 -6.61 8.18
N PRO A 146 4.66 -6.19 8.28
CA PRO A 146 5.44 -6.27 9.52
C PRO A 146 4.86 -5.41 10.65
N THR A 147 4.27 -4.25 10.31
CA THR A 147 3.91 -3.22 11.30
C THR A 147 2.44 -2.77 11.24
N SER A 148 1.57 -3.41 10.46
CA SER A 148 0.16 -2.97 10.34
C SER A 148 -0.74 -3.69 11.33
N GLY A 149 -1.88 -3.06 11.64
CA GLY A 149 -3.02 -3.78 12.20
C GLY A 149 -3.67 -4.67 11.12
N HIS A 150 -4.27 -5.76 11.58
CA HIS A 150 -5.00 -6.72 10.75
C HIS A 150 -6.25 -7.19 11.50
N PRO A 151 -7.26 -7.79 10.83
CA PRO A 151 -8.36 -8.44 11.52
C PRO A 151 -7.86 -9.62 12.36
N GLN A 152 -8.57 -9.93 13.45
CA GLN A 152 -8.24 -11.07 14.30
C GLN A 152 -8.25 -12.37 13.47
N GLY A 153 -7.14 -13.12 13.48
CA GLY A 153 -7.01 -14.38 12.75
C GLY A 153 -6.68 -14.27 11.25
N TYR A 154 -6.53 -13.06 10.70
CA TYR A 154 -6.25 -12.82 9.28
C TYR A 154 -5.08 -11.86 9.07
N PRO A 155 -3.84 -12.25 9.44
CA PRO A 155 -2.66 -11.37 9.38
C PRO A 155 -2.28 -10.91 7.96
N GLU A 156 -2.80 -11.58 6.94
CA GLU A 156 -2.60 -11.25 5.52
C GLU A 156 -3.41 -10.03 5.05
N ILE A 157 -4.43 -9.61 5.81
CA ILE A 157 -5.30 -8.49 5.45
C ILE A 157 -4.80 -7.23 6.16
N HIS A 158 -4.30 -6.28 5.37
CA HIS A 158 -3.76 -5.03 5.90
C HIS A 158 -4.87 -4.01 6.07
N LEU A 159 -5.05 -3.49 7.27
CA LEU A 159 -6.02 -2.44 7.55
C LEU A 159 -5.40 -1.04 7.55
N VAL A 160 -6.12 -0.10 6.94
CA VAL A 160 -5.86 1.35 7.01
C VAL A 160 -6.97 1.95 7.85
N TYR A 161 -6.63 2.46 9.04
CA TYR A 161 -7.63 2.88 10.03
C TYR A 161 -7.31 4.26 10.60
N ARG A 162 -8.35 5.09 10.65
CA ARG A 162 -8.38 6.40 11.31
C ARG A 162 -9.78 6.65 11.84
N ASP A 163 -9.88 7.23 13.03
CA ASP A 163 -11.11 7.80 13.57
C ASP A 163 -10.81 9.09 14.37
N ALA A 164 -11.80 9.58 15.10
CA ALA A 164 -11.71 10.78 15.93
C ALA A 164 -10.55 10.77 16.94
N ASN A 165 -10.16 9.59 17.42
CA ASN A 165 -9.32 9.41 18.59
C ASN A 165 -8.00 8.69 18.26
N SER A 166 -7.91 8.03 17.12
CA SER A 166 -6.80 7.17 16.76
C SER A 166 -6.52 7.16 15.26
N SER A 167 -5.24 7.12 14.91
CA SER A 167 -4.75 6.73 13.59
C SER A 167 -3.58 5.79 13.80
N PHE A 168 -3.48 4.78 12.93
CA PHE A 168 -2.34 3.85 12.89
C PHE A 168 -1.66 3.86 11.51
N ASN A 169 -1.88 4.92 10.75
CA ASN A 169 -1.27 5.07 9.43
C ASN A 169 0.11 5.73 9.55
N PHE A 170 0.92 5.65 8.49
CA PHE A 170 2.15 6.42 8.41
C PHE A 170 1.80 7.86 8.03
N GLU A 171 1.71 8.74 9.03
CA GLU A 171 1.35 10.15 8.87
C GLU A 171 2.43 11.03 9.52
N ILE A 172 2.76 12.14 8.88
CA ILE A 172 3.74 13.12 9.37
C ILE A 172 2.96 14.36 9.81
N GLU A 173 2.87 14.57 11.13
CA GLU A 173 2.06 15.65 11.73
C GLU A 173 2.66 17.05 11.51
N ASP A 174 3.99 17.16 11.47
CA ASP A 174 4.71 18.43 11.23
C ASP A 174 5.09 18.56 9.75
N SER A 175 4.07 18.53 8.88
CA SER A 175 4.24 18.66 7.42
C SER A 175 3.17 19.57 6.84
N ILE A 176 3.58 20.41 5.88
CA ILE A 176 2.67 21.28 5.12
C ILE A 176 1.76 20.51 4.15
N THR A 177 2.07 19.23 3.88
CA THR A 177 1.29 18.34 3.02
C THR A 177 1.21 16.93 3.61
N SER A 178 0.08 16.27 3.39
CA SER A 178 -0.09 14.85 3.72
C SER A 178 0.38 13.91 2.60
N THR A 179 0.74 14.44 1.42
CA THR A 179 1.11 13.62 0.28
C THR A 179 2.49 12.98 0.45
N VAL A 180 2.54 11.64 0.40
CA VAL A 180 3.77 10.85 0.39
C VAL A 180 3.63 9.77 -0.66
N TRP A 181 4.20 10.02 -1.84
CA TRP A 181 4.13 9.09 -2.97
C TRP A 181 4.98 7.84 -2.72
N HIS A 182 4.36 6.67 -2.87
CA HIS A 182 5.02 5.38 -2.70
C HIS A 182 4.46 4.27 -3.58
N SER A 183 5.33 3.32 -3.92
CA SER A 183 4.94 1.96 -4.28
C SER A 183 4.98 1.14 -3.00
N ASP A 184 3.92 0.37 -2.74
CA ASP A 184 3.76 -0.37 -1.50
C ASP A 184 4.92 -1.34 -1.29
N VAL A 185 5.47 -1.29 -0.08
CA VAL A 185 6.44 -2.28 0.44
C VAL A 185 7.60 -2.56 -0.53
N SER A 186 8.02 -1.53 -1.28
CA SER A 186 9.08 -1.64 -2.31
C SER A 186 10.48 -1.97 -1.75
N TYR A 187 10.61 -2.18 -0.44
CA TYR A 187 11.83 -2.64 0.22
C TYR A 187 11.93 -4.17 0.31
N GLU A 188 10.85 -4.90 0.05
CA GLU A 188 10.86 -6.37 0.03
C GLU A 188 11.53 -6.89 -1.24
N LEU A 189 12.20 -8.04 -1.15
CA LEU A 189 12.86 -8.65 -2.31
C LEU A 189 11.87 -8.93 -3.46
N GLN A 190 10.65 -9.35 -3.09
CA GLN A 190 9.51 -9.54 -3.97
C GLN A 190 8.35 -8.66 -3.49
N PRO A 191 8.26 -7.40 -3.98
CA PRO A 191 7.22 -6.46 -3.60
C PRO A 191 5.81 -6.93 -4.03
N PRO A 192 4.74 -6.33 -3.47
CA PRO A 192 3.37 -6.53 -3.95
C PRO A 192 3.18 -6.18 -5.43
N GLY A 193 2.32 -6.94 -6.11
CA GLY A 193 1.87 -6.69 -7.49
C GLY A 193 0.48 -6.05 -7.52
N LEU A 194 -0.48 -6.75 -8.13
CA LEU A 194 -1.88 -6.32 -8.15
C LEU A 194 -2.43 -6.22 -6.73
N THR A 195 -2.78 -5.01 -6.32
CA THR A 195 -3.30 -4.74 -4.97
C THR A 195 -4.76 -4.36 -5.04
N THR A 196 -5.58 -4.93 -4.15
CA THR A 196 -7.00 -4.58 -4.00
C THR A 196 -7.21 -3.78 -2.72
N PHE A 197 -7.98 -2.69 -2.79
CA PHE A 197 -8.30 -1.84 -1.65
C PHE A 197 -9.75 -1.36 -1.71
N PHE A 198 -10.41 -1.30 -0.55
CA PHE A 198 -11.76 -0.77 -0.43
C PHE A 198 -11.97 -0.18 0.97
N LEU A 199 -12.94 0.71 1.08
CA LEU A 199 -13.34 1.31 2.35
C LEU A 199 -14.56 0.60 2.92
N LEU A 200 -14.42 0.15 4.17
CA LEU A 200 -15.48 -0.34 5.05
C LEU A 200 -16.23 0.83 5.71
N SER A 201 -15.57 1.97 5.85
CA SER A 201 -16.13 3.24 6.32
C SER A 201 -15.29 4.37 5.76
N GLN A 202 -15.94 5.47 5.39
CA GLN A 202 -15.30 6.63 4.78
C GLN A 202 -15.89 7.92 5.35
N PRO A 203 -15.12 9.02 5.38
CA PRO A 203 -15.66 10.33 5.72
C PRO A 203 -16.68 10.78 4.67
N SER A 204 -17.55 11.71 5.06
CA SER A 204 -18.53 12.34 4.18
C SER A 204 -17.89 13.10 3.00
N THR A 205 -16.67 13.62 3.20
CA THR A 205 -15.86 14.27 2.17
C THR A 205 -14.37 14.13 2.50
N GLY A 206 -13.49 14.28 1.50
CA GLY A 206 -12.05 14.09 1.64
C GLY A 206 -11.65 12.61 1.76
N GLY A 207 -10.37 12.37 2.00
CA GLY A 207 -9.82 11.02 2.17
C GLY A 207 -9.57 10.28 0.85
N ASP A 208 -9.54 11.03 -0.25
CA ASP A 208 -9.25 10.55 -1.59
C ASP A 208 -7.86 9.90 -1.69
N THR A 209 -7.64 9.17 -2.77
CA THR A 209 -6.35 8.53 -3.06
C THR A 209 -5.85 9.00 -4.41
N LEU A 210 -4.62 9.53 -4.43
CA LEU A 210 -3.92 9.92 -5.64
C LEU A 210 -3.10 8.74 -6.14
N PHE A 211 -3.06 8.56 -7.46
CA PHE A 211 -2.23 7.60 -8.17
C PHE A 211 -1.43 8.33 -9.24
N THR A 212 -0.25 7.82 -9.57
CA THR A 212 0.61 8.33 -10.65
C THR A 212 1.17 7.17 -11.46
N SER A 213 1.20 7.34 -12.78
CA SER A 213 1.72 6.33 -13.72
C SER A 213 3.23 6.46 -13.83
N GLN A 214 3.96 5.50 -13.29
CA GLN A 214 5.43 5.48 -13.37
C GLN A 214 5.94 5.19 -14.79
N VAL A 215 5.13 4.56 -15.64
CA VAL A 215 5.37 4.42 -17.08
C VAL A 215 5.32 5.79 -17.75
N SER A 216 4.24 6.56 -17.49
CA SER A 216 4.09 7.90 -18.08
C SER A 216 5.13 8.88 -17.53
N SER A 217 5.49 8.78 -16.25
CA SER A 217 6.59 9.54 -15.66
C SER A 217 7.92 9.25 -16.37
N LEU A 218 8.23 7.98 -16.67
CA LEU A 218 9.45 7.62 -17.39
C LEU A 218 9.46 8.17 -18.83
N ASN A 219 8.35 8.00 -19.56
CA ASN A 219 8.22 8.41 -20.96
C ASN A 219 8.41 9.92 -21.21
N LYS A 220 8.29 10.74 -20.17
CA LYS A 220 8.51 12.19 -20.24
C LYS A 220 9.96 12.61 -20.13
N LEU A 221 10.83 11.73 -19.62
CA LEU A 221 12.26 12.01 -19.52
C LEU A 221 12.91 11.87 -20.90
N SER A 222 14.01 12.60 -21.13
CA SER A 222 14.72 12.50 -22.40
C SER A 222 15.30 11.09 -22.60
N PRO A 223 15.36 10.57 -23.84
CA PRO A 223 15.86 9.23 -24.11
C PRO A 223 17.27 8.97 -23.54
N GLN A 224 18.16 9.96 -23.58
CA GLN A 224 19.52 9.86 -23.03
C GLN A 224 19.49 9.73 -21.50
N PHE A 225 18.59 10.45 -20.84
CA PHE A 225 18.46 10.36 -19.39
C PHE A 225 17.85 9.02 -18.99
N VAL A 226 16.82 8.55 -19.70
CA VAL A 226 16.27 7.19 -19.50
C VAL A 226 17.35 6.12 -19.69
N ALA A 227 18.17 6.22 -20.75
CA ALA A 227 19.28 5.29 -20.98
C ALA A 227 20.29 5.28 -19.83
N PHE A 228 20.60 6.44 -19.24
CA PHE A 228 21.42 6.52 -18.04
C PHE A 228 20.72 5.86 -16.83
N LEU A 229 19.46 6.18 -16.55
CA LEU A 229 18.72 5.63 -15.41
C LEU A 229 18.59 4.10 -15.48
N LYS A 230 18.47 3.53 -16.68
CA LYS A 230 18.44 2.08 -16.90
C LYS A 230 19.68 1.34 -16.40
N THR A 231 20.81 2.03 -16.27
CA THR A 231 22.06 1.45 -15.74
C THR A 231 22.13 1.45 -14.22
N LEU A 232 21.18 2.13 -13.55
CA LEU A 232 21.23 2.39 -12.12
C LEU A 232 20.28 1.48 -11.34
N LYS A 233 20.65 1.26 -10.08
CA LYS A 233 19.85 0.57 -9.07
C LYS A 233 19.90 1.33 -7.76
N ALA A 234 18.82 1.29 -6.99
CA ALA A 234 18.70 2.02 -5.74
C ALA A 234 18.26 1.11 -4.60
N VAL A 235 18.71 1.44 -3.40
CA VAL A 235 18.33 0.72 -2.18
C VAL A 235 17.00 1.26 -1.67
N HIS A 236 16.07 0.35 -1.43
CA HIS A 236 14.78 0.59 -0.80
C HIS A 236 14.83 0.01 0.61
N SER A 237 14.39 0.78 1.62
CA SER A 237 14.53 0.43 3.03
C SER A 237 13.21 0.46 3.78
N GLY A 238 12.92 -0.61 4.54
CA GLY A 238 11.80 -0.69 5.48
C GLY A 238 12.13 -0.13 6.87
N VAL A 239 13.37 0.31 7.11
CA VAL A 239 13.89 0.66 8.44
C VAL A 239 13.15 1.87 9.03
N GLU A 240 12.92 2.94 8.27
CA GLU A 240 12.18 4.11 8.79
C GLU A 240 10.74 3.75 9.15
N GLN A 241 10.07 2.90 8.38
CA GLN A 241 8.71 2.47 8.70
C GLN A 241 8.68 1.62 9.97
N ALA A 242 9.65 0.72 10.16
CA ALA A 242 9.78 -0.06 11.38
C ALA A 242 10.07 0.84 12.60
N ASN A 243 10.97 1.81 12.46
CA ASN A 243 11.30 2.76 13.53
C ASN A 243 10.12 3.66 13.87
N PHE A 244 9.34 4.11 12.88
CA PHE A 244 8.09 4.82 13.10
C PHE A 244 7.12 3.97 13.93
N SER A 245 6.97 2.67 13.62
CA SER A 245 6.15 1.76 14.43
C SER A 245 6.68 1.62 15.86
N ARG A 246 7.98 1.35 16.04
CA ARG A 246 8.66 1.21 17.34
C ARG A 246 8.51 2.46 18.23
N SER A 247 8.33 3.64 17.64
CA SER A 247 8.04 4.89 18.37
C SER A 247 6.63 4.96 18.99
N GLY A 248 5.80 3.93 18.78
CA GLY A 248 4.43 3.86 19.28
C GLY A 248 3.37 4.40 18.32
N LYS A 249 3.77 5.10 17.25
CA LYS A 249 2.87 5.76 16.28
C LYS A 249 2.11 4.80 15.35
N ARG A 250 2.39 3.50 15.43
CA ARG A 250 1.75 2.44 14.63
C ARG A 250 1.40 1.20 15.44
N GLY A 251 0.98 1.42 16.69
CA GLY A 251 0.69 0.34 17.64
C GLY A 251 1.93 -0.26 18.30
N GLY A 252 3.14 0.23 17.99
CA GLY A 252 4.38 -0.23 18.65
C GLY A 252 4.94 -1.54 18.10
N ILE A 253 4.29 -2.17 17.13
CA ILE A 253 4.60 -3.54 16.72
C ILE A 253 5.50 -3.60 15.49
N VAL A 254 6.50 -4.48 15.56
CA VAL A 254 7.28 -4.95 14.42
C VAL A 254 7.36 -6.48 14.52
N ARG A 255 6.69 -7.17 13.59
CA ARG A 255 6.56 -8.64 13.58
C ARG A 255 7.58 -9.35 12.69
N ARG A 256 8.37 -8.59 11.94
CA ARG A 256 9.47 -9.06 11.10
C ARG A 256 10.50 -7.95 11.04
N GLU A 257 11.78 -8.29 11.19
CA GLU A 257 12.85 -7.29 11.11
C GLU A 257 12.85 -6.59 9.74
N PRO A 258 13.10 -5.27 9.71
CA PRO A 258 13.10 -4.52 8.47
C PRO A 258 14.26 -4.96 7.58
N VAL A 259 14.00 -4.94 6.28
CA VAL A 259 14.98 -5.32 5.25
C VAL A 259 15.33 -4.12 4.37
N GLU A 260 16.48 -4.24 3.69
CA GLU A 260 16.88 -3.36 2.60
C GLU A 260 17.23 -4.22 1.39
N HIS A 261 16.70 -3.87 0.22
CA HIS A 261 17.05 -4.51 -1.05
C HIS A 261 17.31 -3.46 -2.11
N ASP A 262 18.19 -3.78 -3.06
CA ASP A 262 18.38 -2.98 -4.25
C ASP A 262 17.43 -3.41 -5.37
N HIS A 263 16.86 -2.41 -6.03
CA HIS A 263 15.96 -2.57 -7.16
C HIS A 263 16.43 -1.68 -8.31
N PRO A 264 16.16 -2.05 -9.57
CA PRO A 264 16.52 -1.23 -10.72
C PRO A 264 15.76 0.08 -10.66
N LEU A 265 16.40 1.20 -11.05
CA LEU A 265 15.73 2.50 -11.08
C LEU A 265 14.69 2.57 -12.20
N VAL A 266 14.90 1.79 -13.27
CA VAL A 266 13.93 1.55 -14.34
C VAL A 266 13.68 0.06 -14.43
N ARG A 267 12.46 -0.37 -14.10
CA ARG A 267 12.05 -1.77 -14.16
C ARG A 267 11.26 -2.06 -15.43
N LYS A 268 11.22 -3.32 -15.83
CA LYS A 268 10.34 -3.86 -16.87
C LYS A 268 9.17 -4.60 -16.25
N HIS A 269 7.97 -4.40 -16.76
CA HIS A 269 6.80 -5.17 -16.37
C HIS A 269 6.84 -6.55 -17.05
N PRO A 270 6.72 -7.69 -16.31
CA PRO A 270 6.86 -9.03 -16.90
C PRO A 270 5.78 -9.35 -17.96
N VAL A 271 4.53 -8.93 -17.71
CA VAL A 271 3.40 -9.17 -18.63
C VAL A 271 3.30 -8.14 -19.77
N THR A 272 3.23 -6.84 -19.47
CA THR A 272 3.02 -5.81 -20.52
C THR A 272 4.30 -5.48 -21.30
N GLY A 273 5.47 -5.76 -20.74
CA GLY A 273 6.76 -5.39 -21.31
C GLY A 273 7.10 -3.90 -21.18
N GLU A 274 6.20 -3.08 -20.62
CA GLU A 274 6.43 -1.65 -20.42
C GLU A 274 7.54 -1.40 -19.39
N GLU A 275 8.21 -0.27 -19.56
CA GLU A 275 9.22 0.20 -18.63
C GLU A 275 8.64 1.28 -17.72
N ALA A 276 8.96 1.21 -16.44
CA ALA A 276 8.48 2.13 -15.43
C ALA A 276 9.60 2.61 -14.52
N LEU A 277 9.52 3.87 -14.11
CA LEU A 277 10.37 4.40 -13.06
C LEU A 277 10.04 3.68 -11.73
N TYR A 278 11.05 3.15 -11.05
CA TYR A 278 10.87 2.40 -9.80
C TYR A 278 11.60 3.09 -8.65
N VAL A 279 11.06 4.24 -8.27
CA VAL A 279 11.64 5.10 -7.25
C VAL A 279 10.51 5.75 -6.46
N ASN A 280 10.68 5.92 -5.14
CA ASN A 280 9.71 6.64 -4.35
C ASN A 280 10.32 7.25 -3.09
N ARG A 281 9.78 8.41 -2.67
CA ARG A 281 10.30 9.18 -1.55
C ARG A 281 10.21 8.41 -0.23
N GLN A 282 9.19 7.57 -0.09
CA GLN A 282 8.95 6.85 1.17
C GLN A 282 10.00 5.78 1.44
N PHE A 283 10.50 5.05 0.45
CA PHE A 283 11.36 3.87 0.66
C PHE A 283 12.73 3.95 0.00
N THR A 284 12.91 4.70 -1.09
CA THR A 284 14.21 4.79 -1.75
C THR A 284 15.18 5.66 -0.94
N ARG A 285 16.43 5.19 -0.76
CA ARG A 285 17.45 5.84 0.10
C ARG A 285 18.66 6.35 -0.64
N ARG A 286 19.25 5.52 -1.49
CA ARG A 286 20.49 5.83 -2.20
C ARG A 286 20.58 5.06 -3.50
N ILE A 287 21.22 5.66 -4.50
CA ILE A 287 21.52 5.03 -5.79
C ILE A 287 22.92 4.43 -5.69
N LEU A 288 23.01 3.12 -5.94
CA LEU A 288 24.27 2.40 -5.89
C LEU A 288 25.17 2.79 -7.08
N GLY A 289 26.47 2.89 -6.82
CA GLY A 289 27.47 3.29 -7.82
C GLY A 289 27.66 4.80 -7.97
N LEU A 290 26.76 5.62 -7.42
CA LEU A 290 26.91 7.08 -7.37
C LEU A 290 27.47 7.56 -6.02
N LYS A 291 28.12 8.71 -6.01
CA LYS A 291 28.48 9.40 -4.76
C LYS A 291 27.21 9.94 -4.08
N ARG A 292 27.32 10.26 -2.80
CA ARG A 292 26.18 10.73 -1.99
C ARG A 292 25.50 11.95 -2.62
N GLU A 293 26.25 12.99 -2.96
CA GLU A 293 25.72 14.24 -3.50
C GLU A 293 25.05 14.04 -4.87
N GLU A 294 25.60 13.14 -5.69
CA GLU A 294 25.03 12.73 -6.99
C GLU A 294 23.71 11.97 -6.79
N SER A 295 23.71 10.97 -5.91
CA SER A 295 22.53 10.18 -5.55
C SER A 295 21.41 11.07 -4.99
N GLU A 296 21.71 11.93 -4.03
CA GLU A 296 20.73 12.83 -3.41
C GLU A 296 20.14 13.82 -4.43
N THR A 297 20.98 14.36 -5.31
CA THR A 297 20.53 15.27 -6.37
C THR A 297 19.61 14.57 -7.35
N LEU A 298 19.99 13.37 -7.81
CA LEU A 298 19.19 12.59 -8.75
C LEU A 298 17.88 12.10 -8.13
N LEU A 299 17.90 11.58 -6.90
CA LEU A 299 16.68 11.16 -6.20
C LEU A 299 15.72 12.33 -6.00
N ARG A 300 16.22 13.49 -5.58
CA ARG A 300 15.38 14.70 -5.44
C ARG A 300 14.77 15.13 -6.76
N PHE A 301 15.52 15.09 -7.86
CA PHE A 301 14.96 15.37 -9.19
C PHE A 301 13.81 14.41 -9.54
N LEU A 302 14.00 13.10 -9.31
CA LEU A 302 13.00 12.08 -9.63
C LEU A 302 11.76 12.18 -8.72
N TYR A 303 11.95 12.45 -7.44
CA TYR A 303 10.83 12.68 -6.52
C TYR A 303 10.04 13.91 -6.92
N ASP A 304 10.70 15.02 -7.22
CA ASP A 304 10.05 16.25 -7.66
C ASP A 304 9.28 16.06 -8.98
N HIS A 305 9.82 15.24 -9.90
CA HIS A 305 9.15 14.87 -11.15
C HIS A 305 7.84 14.11 -10.90
N ILE A 306 7.84 13.17 -9.95
CA ILE A 306 6.64 12.45 -9.53
C ILE A 306 5.65 13.39 -8.82
N ASP A 307 6.14 14.17 -7.85
CA ASP A 307 5.32 15.05 -7.01
C ASP A 307 4.60 16.13 -7.84
N LYS A 308 5.28 16.70 -8.83
CA LYS A 308 4.77 17.79 -9.68
C LYS A 308 4.03 17.29 -10.94
N GLY A 309 4.02 15.98 -11.18
CA GLY A 309 3.46 15.36 -12.39
C GLY A 309 1.93 15.30 -12.43
N GLY A 310 1.22 16.41 -12.22
CA GLY A 310 -0.25 16.43 -12.18
C GLY A 310 -0.95 15.91 -13.44
N ASP A 311 -0.25 15.88 -14.58
CA ASP A 311 -0.73 15.39 -15.87
C ASP A 311 -0.39 13.92 -16.15
N VAL A 312 0.24 13.21 -15.19
CA VAL A 312 0.39 11.74 -15.19
C VAL A 312 -0.31 11.09 -13.99
N GLN A 313 -1.11 11.87 -13.27
CA GLN A 313 -1.82 11.48 -12.06
C GLN A 313 -3.31 11.20 -12.32
N ALA A 314 -3.89 10.33 -11.51
CA ALA A 314 -5.33 10.14 -11.39
C ALA A 314 -5.73 10.28 -9.92
N ARG A 315 -6.93 10.82 -9.66
CA ARG A 315 -7.49 10.95 -8.32
C ARG A 315 -8.73 10.08 -8.21
N VAL A 316 -8.74 9.18 -7.24
CA VAL A 316 -9.92 8.38 -6.91
C VAL A 316 -10.66 9.04 -5.77
N HIS A 317 -11.86 9.53 -6.09
CA HIS A 317 -12.83 9.96 -5.10
C HIS A 317 -13.60 8.76 -4.54
N TRP A 318 -13.58 8.60 -3.23
CA TRP A 318 -14.23 7.49 -2.55
C TRP A 318 -15.74 7.71 -2.42
N THR A 319 -16.51 6.80 -3.00
CA THR A 319 -17.96 6.68 -2.74
C THR A 319 -18.22 5.34 -2.07
N PRO A 320 -19.33 5.18 -1.32
CA PRO A 320 -19.70 3.89 -0.76
C PRO A 320 -19.64 2.77 -1.81
N ASN A 321 -19.20 1.59 -1.38
CA ASN A 321 -19.13 0.38 -2.21
C ASN A 321 -18.14 0.48 -3.38
N THR A 322 -17.08 1.28 -3.25
CA THR A 322 -15.99 1.33 -4.22
C THR A 322 -14.90 0.32 -3.88
N VAL A 323 -14.47 -0.46 -4.87
CA VAL A 323 -13.26 -1.29 -4.80
C VAL A 323 -12.28 -0.79 -5.84
N VAL A 324 -11.04 -0.54 -5.42
CA VAL A 324 -9.95 -0.06 -6.26
C VAL A 324 -8.90 -1.14 -6.39
N LEU A 325 -8.43 -1.37 -7.61
CA LEU A 325 -7.32 -2.24 -7.90
C LEU A 325 -6.24 -1.46 -8.64
N TRP A 326 -4.98 -1.63 -8.26
CA TRP A 326 -3.87 -1.05 -9.00
C TRP A 326 -2.73 -2.05 -9.16
N ASP A 327 -1.92 -1.81 -10.19
CA ASP A 327 -0.67 -2.52 -10.37
C ASP A 327 0.45 -1.75 -9.67
N ASN A 328 0.87 -2.26 -8.51
CA ASN A 328 1.90 -1.65 -7.68
C ASN A 328 3.30 -1.65 -8.34
N ARG A 329 3.46 -2.39 -9.44
CA ARG A 329 4.72 -2.47 -10.22
C ARG A 329 4.91 -1.26 -11.13
N VAL A 330 3.83 -0.58 -11.51
CA VAL A 330 3.87 0.54 -12.48
C VAL A 330 3.17 1.80 -11.97
N THR A 331 2.74 1.81 -10.71
CA THR A 331 2.11 2.97 -10.08
C THR A 331 2.80 3.32 -8.77
N ALA A 332 2.74 4.60 -8.42
CA ALA A 332 2.85 5.04 -7.03
C ALA A 332 1.54 5.71 -6.62
N HIS A 333 1.28 5.78 -5.32
CA HIS A 333 0.07 6.39 -4.80
C HIS A 333 0.34 7.16 -3.51
N SER A 334 -0.63 8.00 -3.13
CA SER A 334 -0.64 8.73 -1.87
C SER A 334 -2.06 8.82 -1.33
N ALA A 335 -2.22 8.53 -0.04
CA ALA A 335 -3.44 8.89 0.67
C ALA A 335 -3.46 10.40 0.90
N ILE A 336 -4.63 11.04 0.79
CA ILE A 336 -4.83 12.42 1.20
C ILE A 336 -5.47 12.41 2.59
N VAL A 337 -4.91 13.19 3.51
CA VAL A 337 -5.47 13.41 4.86
C VAL A 337 -5.98 14.84 4.95
N ASP A 338 -7.09 15.12 4.26
CA ASP A 338 -7.79 16.42 4.21
C ASP A 338 -9.13 16.41 4.97
N TYR A 339 -9.42 15.32 5.68
CA TYR A 339 -10.64 15.09 6.47
C TYR A 339 -10.34 15.00 7.98
N GLY A 340 -9.13 15.34 8.41
CA GLY A 340 -8.70 15.15 9.80
C GLY A 340 -9.54 15.91 10.83
N GLU A 341 -10.04 17.10 10.47
CA GLU A 341 -10.89 17.91 11.34
C GLU A 341 -12.32 17.36 11.50
N SER A 342 -12.82 16.59 10.52
CA SER A 342 -14.17 16.03 10.60
C SER A 342 -14.29 14.94 11.67
N LYS A 343 -13.15 14.37 12.08
CA LYS A 343 -13.06 13.27 13.07
C LYS A 343 -13.88 12.04 12.67
N GLU A 344 -14.26 11.94 11.41
CA GLU A 344 -14.99 10.80 10.88
C GLU A 344 -14.07 9.58 10.73
N ARG A 345 -14.67 8.40 10.82
CA ARG A 345 -13.96 7.13 10.63
C ARG A 345 -13.61 6.94 9.16
N ARG A 346 -12.36 6.57 8.90
CA ARG A 346 -11.92 5.98 7.63
C ARG A 346 -11.31 4.62 7.95
N HIS A 347 -12.00 3.57 7.54
CA HIS A 347 -11.57 2.19 7.76
C HIS A 347 -11.54 1.49 6.40
N GLY A 348 -10.37 1.05 5.97
CA GLY A 348 -10.18 0.33 4.72
C GLY A 348 -9.41 -0.97 4.92
N ALA A 349 -9.66 -1.91 4.03
CA ALA A 349 -8.95 -3.18 3.96
C ALA A 349 -8.19 -3.27 2.64
N ARG A 350 -6.96 -3.75 2.73
CA ARG A 350 -6.03 -3.90 1.62
C ARG A 350 -5.55 -5.35 1.53
N ILE A 351 -5.64 -5.90 0.32
CA ILE A 351 -5.20 -7.25 -0.03
C ILE A 351 -3.99 -7.08 -0.95
N THR A 352 -2.81 -7.47 -0.47
CA THR A 352 -1.51 -7.23 -1.15
C THR A 352 -0.77 -8.54 -1.42
N PRO A 353 -1.07 -9.25 -2.51
CA PRO A 353 -0.29 -10.37 -3.01
C PRO A 353 1.10 -9.92 -3.48
N GLN A 354 2.15 -10.64 -3.08
CA GLN A 354 3.51 -10.49 -3.59
C GLN A 354 3.60 -10.94 -5.05
N ALA A 355 4.49 -10.30 -5.80
CA ALA A 355 4.74 -10.58 -7.20
C ALA A 355 6.20 -10.99 -7.45
N GLU A 356 6.70 -10.79 -8.66
CA GLU A 356 8.08 -11.09 -9.03
C GLU A 356 9.10 -10.14 -8.35
N ARG A 357 10.36 -10.58 -8.28
CA ARG A 357 11.48 -9.65 -8.00
C ARG A 357 11.54 -8.64 -9.15
N PRO A 358 11.61 -7.32 -8.91
CA PRO A 358 11.62 -6.33 -9.97
C PRO A 358 12.69 -6.62 -11.03
N ILE A 359 12.28 -6.74 -12.29
CA ILE A 359 13.14 -7.07 -13.41
C ILE A 359 13.76 -5.77 -13.96
N PRO A 360 15.09 -5.64 -14.05
CA PRO A 360 15.73 -4.50 -14.69
C PRO A 360 15.30 -4.32 -16.15
N ALA A 361 15.11 -3.06 -16.58
CA ALA A 361 14.86 -2.76 -17.99
C ALA A 361 16.12 -2.93 -18.87
N LEU A 362 17.30 -2.77 -18.28
CA LEU A 362 18.57 -3.10 -18.93
C LEU A 362 18.94 -4.56 -18.68
N GLU A 363 19.06 -5.33 -19.74
CA GLU A 363 19.57 -6.70 -19.67
C GLU A 363 21.01 -6.73 -19.12
N GLY A 364 21.28 -7.63 -18.18
CA GLY A 364 22.60 -7.77 -17.54
C GLY A 364 22.86 -6.81 -16.38
N LEU A 365 21.90 -5.98 -15.96
CA LEU A 365 22.03 -5.22 -14.72
C LEU A 365 21.85 -6.16 -13.52
N GLU A 366 22.95 -6.49 -12.84
CA GLU A 366 22.94 -7.36 -11.66
C GLU A 366 22.40 -6.65 -10.42
N LEU A 367 21.42 -7.26 -9.75
CA LEU A 367 20.92 -6.84 -8.42
C LEU A 367 21.59 -7.68 -7.33
N SER A 368 21.80 -7.11 -6.13
CA SER A 368 22.51 -7.83 -5.05
C SER A 368 21.71 -8.89 -4.32
#